data_AF-A0A2P4S5C5-F1
#
_entry.id   AF-A0A2P4S5C5-F1
#
_cell.length_a   1.000
_cell.length_b   1.000
_cell.length_c   1.000
_cell.angle_alpha   90.00
_cell.angle_beta   90.00
_cell.angle_gamma   90.00
#
_symmetry.space_group_name_H-M   'P 1'
#
loop_
_entity.id
_entity.type
_entity.pdbx_description
1 polymer ?
#
loop_
_entity_poly.entity_id
_entity_poly.type
_entity_poly.pdbx_seq_one_letter_code
_entity_poly.pdbx_strand_id
1 'polypeptide(L)'
;ILGPALSPGCPPRIDKSKVLSLLLHAADISHPTKQWAVHSRWTKALMEEFFRQGDKEAELGLPFSPLCDRTSTLVAQSQIGFIDFIVEPTFSVLTDVAEKMVLPQNEDGSKAKGNPAGGQQARLGASSHPPIYPLGSAASQWRQTSLDEHLELGDIKADLASFRSTWTKYIQENKQKWKERAASGITNQASIEELSPYEEEPPAPPAQHKHNGEVE
;
A
#
# COMPACT_ATOMS: atom_id res chain seq x y z
N ILE A 1 50.95 -3.42 -0.90
CA ILE A 1 49.82 -4.04 -0.20
C ILE A 1 48.55 -3.41 -0.77
N LEU A 2 48.06 -3.92 -1.91
CA LEU A 2 46.77 -3.53 -2.45
C LEU A 2 45.71 -4.37 -1.71
N GLY A 3 44.74 -3.71 -1.10
CA GLY A 3 43.55 -4.38 -0.55
C GLY A 3 42.71 -5.02 -1.66
N PRO A 4 41.86 -6.01 -1.34
CA PRO A 4 41.06 -6.70 -2.33
C PRO A 4 40.09 -5.72 -3.00
N ALA A 5 40.09 -5.73 -4.34
CA ALA A 5 39.15 -5.00 -5.17
C ALA A 5 37.71 -5.40 -4.80
N LEU A 6 36.86 -4.40 -4.50
CA LEU A 6 35.43 -4.59 -4.37
C LEU A 6 34.89 -5.14 -5.70
N SER A 7 34.25 -6.32 -5.66
CA SER A 7 33.62 -6.93 -6.82
C SER A 7 32.56 -5.99 -7.39
N PRO A 8 32.58 -5.67 -8.70
CA PRO A 8 31.52 -4.91 -9.33
C PRO A 8 30.30 -5.82 -9.50
N GLY A 9 29.10 -5.32 -9.15
CA GLY A 9 27.87 -5.84 -9.76
C GLY A 9 26.98 -6.76 -8.92
N CYS A 10 26.78 -6.50 -7.62
CA CYS A 10 25.52 -6.93 -6.99
C CYS A 10 24.59 -5.70 -6.93
N PRO A 11 23.47 -5.67 -7.68
CA PRO A 11 22.51 -4.58 -7.54
C PRO A 11 22.07 -4.51 -6.07
N PRO A 12 21.87 -3.30 -5.51
CA PRO A 12 21.49 -3.16 -4.12
C PRO A 12 20.19 -3.94 -3.88
N ARG A 13 20.28 -5.06 -3.14
CA ARG A 13 19.11 -5.81 -2.71
C ARG A 13 18.27 -4.88 -1.84
N ILE A 14 17.02 -4.68 -2.23
CA ILE A 14 16.11 -3.85 -1.45
C ILE A 14 15.91 -4.52 -0.08
N ASP A 15 16.16 -3.76 0.98
CA ASP A 15 16.03 -4.22 2.36
C ASP A 15 14.56 -4.49 2.69
N LYS A 16 14.24 -5.75 2.99
CA LYS A 16 12.88 -6.20 3.33
C LYS A 16 12.28 -5.40 4.49
N SER A 17 13.07 -5.07 5.51
CA SER A 17 12.58 -4.29 6.66
C SER A 17 12.15 -2.90 6.21
N LYS A 18 12.94 -2.23 5.37
CA LYS A 18 12.62 -0.90 4.86
C LYS A 18 11.35 -0.91 4.00
N VAL A 19 11.14 -1.97 3.23
CA VAL A 19 9.93 -2.11 2.41
C VAL A 19 8.69 -2.30 3.25
N LEU A 20 8.76 -3.15 4.27
CA LEU A 20 7.65 -3.32 5.21
C LEU A 20 7.35 -2.04 5.98
N SER A 21 8.39 -1.28 6.38
CA SER A 21 8.22 0.05 6.98
C SER A 21 7.53 1.03 6.03
N LEU A 22 7.93 1.07 4.75
CA LEU A 22 7.28 1.91 3.74
C LEU A 22 5.83 1.51 3.50
N LEU A 23 5.55 0.20 3.40
CA LEU A 23 4.20 -0.32 3.20
C LEU A 23 3.28 0.07 4.38
N LEU A 24 3.77 -0.10 5.62
CA LEU A 24 3.03 0.28 6.82
C LEU A 24 2.78 1.79 6.86
N HIS A 25 3.79 2.59 6.55
CA HIS A 25 3.65 4.05 6.50
C HIS A 25 2.63 4.48 5.44
N ALA A 26 2.70 3.91 4.23
CA ALA A 26 1.73 4.21 3.17
C ALA A 26 0.31 3.82 3.58
N ALA A 27 0.13 2.71 4.30
CA ALA A 27 -1.17 2.28 4.82
C ALA A 27 -1.74 3.27 5.84
N ASP A 28 -0.90 3.77 6.75
CA ASP A 28 -1.24 4.76 7.79
C ASP A 28 -1.79 6.05 7.18
N ILE A 29 -1.17 6.55 6.11
CA ILE A 29 -1.60 7.77 5.41
C ILE A 29 -2.53 7.52 4.21
N SER A 30 -3.14 6.34 4.11
CA SER A 30 -3.81 5.90 2.87
C SER A 30 -5.23 6.43 2.64
N HIS A 31 -5.80 7.19 3.57
CA HIS A 31 -7.19 7.64 3.43
C HIS A 31 -7.45 8.49 2.16
N PRO A 32 -6.51 9.30 1.62
CA PRO A 32 -6.74 10.03 0.37
C PRO A 32 -6.72 9.14 -0.88
N THR A 33 -6.29 7.88 -0.78
CA THR A 33 -6.36 6.89 -1.87
C THR A 33 -7.66 6.09 -1.86
N LYS A 34 -8.63 6.47 -1.01
CA LYS A 34 -9.96 5.85 -0.93
C LYS A 34 -11.01 6.74 -1.58
N GLN A 35 -12.21 6.20 -1.74
CA GLN A 35 -13.38 6.97 -2.16
C GLN A 35 -13.60 8.19 -1.26
N TRP A 36 -14.09 9.26 -1.85
CA TRP A 36 -14.30 10.55 -1.18
C TRP A 36 -15.04 10.47 0.16
N ALA A 37 -16.10 9.65 0.25
CA ALA A 37 -16.87 9.52 1.49
C ALA A 37 -16.00 9.04 2.67
N VAL A 38 -15.09 8.10 2.42
CA VAL A 38 -14.13 7.62 3.41
C VAL A 38 -13.06 8.68 3.67
N HIS A 39 -12.48 9.25 2.62
CA HIS A 39 -11.41 10.25 2.75
C HIS A 39 -11.87 11.47 3.55
N SER A 40 -12.98 12.09 3.15
CA SER A 40 -13.52 13.29 3.79
C SER A 40 -13.89 13.05 5.25
N ARG A 41 -14.42 11.87 5.58
CA ARG A 41 -14.68 11.47 6.97
C ARG A 41 -13.40 11.44 7.81
N TRP A 42 -12.34 10.80 7.31
CA TRP A 42 -11.05 10.76 8.03
C TRP A 42 -10.42 12.14 8.16
N THR A 43 -10.49 12.96 7.10
CA THR A 43 -10.04 14.35 7.16
C THR A 43 -10.80 15.14 8.23
N LYS A 44 -12.13 15.02 8.30
CA LYS A 44 -12.95 15.68 9.33
C LYS A 44 -12.52 15.27 10.75
N ALA A 45 -12.35 13.97 10.98
CA ALA A 45 -11.93 13.45 12.28
C ALA A 45 -10.54 13.97 12.69
N LEU A 46 -9.57 13.97 11.76
CA LEU A 46 -8.22 14.46 12.02
C LEU A 46 -8.19 15.96 12.29
N MET A 47 -8.92 16.76 11.52
CA MET A 47 -8.98 18.21 11.73
C MET A 47 -9.63 18.56 13.07
N GLU A 48 -10.68 17.85 13.48
CA GLU A 48 -11.27 18.05 14.81
C GLU A 48 -10.26 17.74 15.93
N GLU A 49 -9.42 16.71 15.79
CA GLU A 49 -8.36 16.43 16.75
C GLU A 49 -7.34 17.58 16.84
N PHE A 50 -6.87 18.09 15.70
CA PHE A 50 -5.94 19.23 15.66
C PHE A 50 -6.57 20.50 16.23
N PHE A 51 -7.84 20.75 15.94
CA PHE A 51 -8.54 21.91 16.48
C PHE A 51 -8.73 21.84 17.99
N ARG A 52 -9.01 20.64 18.54
CA ARG A 52 -9.05 20.45 19.99
C ARG A 52 -7.69 20.65 20.63
N GLN A 53 -6.60 20.27 19.95
CA GLN A 53 -5.25 20.62 20.41
C GLN A 53 -5.05 22.14 20.41
N GLY A 54 -5.43 22.83 19.33
CA GLY A 54 -5.32 24.28 19.25
C GLY A 54 -6.13 25.00 20.32
N ASP A 55 -7.35 24.56 20.60
CA ASP A 55 -8.15 25.12 21.70
C ASP A 55 -7.40 25.01 23.03
N LYS A 56 -6.73 23.88 23.27
CA LYS A 56 -5.90 23.68 24.47
C LYS A 56 -4.65 24.56 24.47
N GLU A 57 -4.00 24.75 23.32
CA GLU A 57 -2.87 25.66 23.17
C GLU A 57 -3.29 27.10 23.49
N ALA A 58 -4.45 27.54 23.00
CA ALA A 58 -5.02 28.85 23.29
C ALA A 58 -5.34 29.04 24.79
N GLU A 59 -5.96 28.05 25.43
CA GLU A 59 -6.23 28.05 26.88
C GLU A 59 -4.95 28.20 27.72
N LEU A 60 -3.86 27.60 27.26
CA LEU A 60 -2.56 27.64 27.93
C LEU A 60 -1.73 28.87 27.54
N GLY A 61 -2.21 29.74 26.64
CA GLY A 61 -1.46 30.88 26.12
C GLY A 61 -0.25 30.49 25.26
N LEU A 62 -0.27 29.31 24.65
CA LEU A 62 0.76 28.82 23.74
C LEU A 62 0.47 29.26 22.30
N PRO A 63 1.50 29.42 21.44
CA PRO A 63 1.27 29.60 20.01
C PRO A 63 0.62 28.35 19.41
N PHE A 64 -0.27 28.54 18.45
CA PHE A 64 -0.89 27.42 17.74
C PHE A 64 0.14 26.60 16.97
N SER A 65 0.07 25.29 17.12
CA SER A 65 0.75 24.35 16.24
C SER A 65 0.18 24.47 14.81
N PRO A 66 0.95 24.10 13.78
CA PRO A 66 0.46 24.10 12.40
C PRO A 66 -0.88 23.37 12.29
N LEU A 67 -1.83 23.98 11.56
CA LEU A 67 -3.18 23.46 11.30
C LEU A 67 -4.09 23.34 12.54
N CYS A 68 -3.65 23.77 13.72
CA CYS A 68 -4.43 23.63 14.95
C CYS A 68 -5.38 24.81 15.21
N ASP A 69 -5.26 25.92 14.48
CA ASP A 69 -6.20 27.04 14.59
C ASP A 69 -7.42 26.84 13.67
N ARG A 70 -8.56 26.49 14.25
CA ARG A 70 -9.84 26.27 13.53
C ARG A 70 -10.36 27.51 12.79
N THR A 71 -9.91 28.71 13.15
CA THR A 71 -10.37 29.96 12.53
C THR A 71 -9.61 30.27 11.23
N SER A 72 -8.31 29.98 11.19
CA SER A 72 -7.43 30.36 10.07
C SER A 72 -7.01 29.20 9.18
N THR A 73 -7.17 27.94 9.62
CA THR A 73 -6.69 26.76 8.88
C THR A 73 -7.44 26.51 7.57
N LEU A 74 -6.76 26.68 6.43
CA LEU A 74 -7.27 26.43 5.09
C LEU A 74 -7.29 24.93 4.74
N VAL A 75 -8.24 24.17 5.30
CA VAL A 75 -8.28 22.69 5.20
C VAL A 75 -8.14 22.19 3.76
N ALA A 76 -8.91 22.73 2.81
CA ALA A 76 -8.87 22.24 1.42
C ALA A 76 -7.48 22.39 0.79
N GLN A 77 -6.80 23.52 1.02
CA GLN A 77 -5.44 23.74 0.53
C GLN A 77 -4.44 22.82 1.22
N SER A 78 -4.58 22.64 2.53
CA SER A 78 -3.74 21.71 3.30
C SER A 78 -3.88 20.27 2.82
N GLN A 79 -5.10 19.82 2.50
CA GLN A 79 -5.33 18.46 1.98
C GLN A 79 -4.80 18.28 0.55
N ILE A 80 -4.92 19.30 -0.32
CA ILE A 80 -4.29 19.28 -1.66
C ILE A 80 -2.77 19.14 -1.52
N GLY A 81 -2.16 19.94 -0.65
CA GLY A 81 -0.73 19.86 -0.36
C GLY A 81 -0.32 18.51 0.21
N PHE A 82 -1.09 17.94 1.13
CA PHE A 82 -0.83 16.61 1.68
C PHE A 82 -0.86 15.52 0.61
N ILE A 83 -1.84 15.57 -0.31
CA ILE A 83 -1.93 14.63 -1.43
C ILE A 83 -0.69 14.77 -2.35
N ASP A 84 -0.38 15.98 -2.80
CA ASP A 84 0.66 16.22 -3.81
C ASP A 84 2.08 16.01 -3.27
N PHE A 85 2.34 16.38 -2.02
CA PHE A 85 3.69 16.39 -1.46
C PHE A 85 4.02 15.20 -0.55
N ILE A 86 3.03 14.47 -0.05
CA ILE A 86 3.24 13.35 0.88
C ILE A 86 2.68 12.04 0.32
N VAL A 87 1.39 12.00 0.00
CA VAL A 87 0.71 10.75 -0.38
C VAL A 87 1.17 10.26 -1.74
N GLU A 88 1.12 11.11 -2.77
CA GLU A 88 1.50 10.72 -4.13
C GLU A 88 2.96 10.24 -4.21
N PRO A 89 3.97 10.96 -3.66
CA PRO A 89 5.35 10.46 -3.62
C PRO A 89 5.48 9.12 -2.89
N THR A 90 4.78 8.93 -1.76
CA THR A 90 4.84 7.70 -0.97
C THR A 90 4.28 6.50 -1.75
N PHE A 91 3.11 6.65 -2.35
CA PHE A 91 2.47 5.58 -3.14
C PHE A 91 3.22 5.28 -4.45
N SER A 92 3.82 6.31 -5.07
CA SER A 92 4.67 6.14 -6.24
C SER A 92 5.89 5.26 -5.91
N VAL A 93 6.65 5.61 -4.87
CA VAL A 93 7.82 4.84 -4.43
C VAL A 93 7.44 3.42 -4.00
N LEU A 94 6.33 3.25 -3.28
CA LEU A 94 5.83 1.93 -2.88
C LEU A 94 5.55 1.04 -4.11
N THR A 95 4.90 1.60 -5.13
CA THR A 95 4.58 0.88 -6.37
C THR A 95 5.85 0.51 -7.14
N ASP A 96 6.80 1.44 -7.27
CA ASP A 96 8.08 1.19 -7.93
C ASP A 96 8.92 0.12 -7.23
N VAL A 97 8.90 0.09 -5.90
CA VAL A 97 9.55 -0.94 -5.09
C VAL A 97 8.90 -2.30 -5.32
N ALA A 98 7.56 -2.36 -5.35
CA ALA A 98 6.83 -3.60 -5.61
C ALA A 98 7.12 -4.15 -7.02
N GLU A 99 7.14 -3.28 -8.04
CA GLU A 99 7.51 -3.65 -9.42
C GLU A 99 8.93 -4.24 -9.48
N LYS A 100 9.91 -3.59 -8.85
CA LYS A 100 11.31 -4.08 -8.84
C LYS A 100 11.51 -5.38 -8.07
N MET A 101 10.67 -5.65 -7.08
CA MET A 101 10.75 -6.89 -6.29
C MET A 101 10.16 -8.09 -7.01
N VAL A 102 9.10 -7.88 -7.79
CA VAL A 102 8.35 -8.99 -8.41
C VAL A 102 8.79 -9.28 -9.84
N LEU A 103 9.38 -8.30 -10.54
CA LEU A 103 9.91 -8.52 -11.87
C LEU A 103 11.29 -9.19 -11.80
N PRO A 104 11.48 -10.39 -12.41
CA PRO A 104 12.79 -11.01 -12.47
C PRO A 104 13.77 -10.04 -13.14
N GLN A 105 14.92 -9.84 -12.49
CA GLN A 105 16.05 -9.14 -13.09
C GLN A 105 16.58 -10.01 -14.25
N ASN A 106 16.05 -9.80 -15.46
CA ASN A 106 16.70 -10.28 -16.66
C ASN A 106 17.94 -9.42 -16.86
N GLU A 107 19.06 -9.81 -16.25
CA GLU A 107 20.37 -9.36 -16.67
C GLU A 107 20.56 -9.86 -18.11
N ASP A 108 20.47 -8.94 -19.09
CA ASP A 108 20.81 -9.20 -20.49
C ASP A 108 22.32 -9.47 -20.64
N GLY A 109 22.74 -10.65 -20.21
CA GLY A 109 24.06 -11.22 -20.43
C GLY A 109 24.19 -11.92 -21.79
N SER A 110 23.59 -11.40 -22.85
CA SER A 110 23.67 -12.01 -24.20
C SER A 110 24.57 -11.22 -25.14
N LYS A 111 25.88 -11.22 -24.86
CA LYS A 111 26.93 -11.18 -25.89
C LYS A 111 28.14 -12.01 -25.47
N ALA A 112 28.02 -13.34 -25.56
CA ALA A 112 29.17 -14.21 -25.78
C ALA A 112 28.92 -15.03 -27.05
N LYS A 113 29.67 -14.70 -28.09
CA LYS A 113 29.71 -15.36 -29.39
C LYS A 113 29.90 -16.87 -29.20
N GLY A 114 29.09 -17.65 -29.89
CA GLY A 114 29.24 -19.09 -29.99
C GLY A 114 30.53 -19.51 -30.70
N ASN A 115 31.02 -20.68 -30.33
CA ASN A 115 31.62 -21.62 -31.28
C ASN A 115 31.38 -23.06 -30.79
N PRO A 116 30.98 -24.01 -31.66
CA PRO A 116 30.67 -25.38 -31.27
C PRO A 116 31.89 -26.30 -31.51
N ALA A 117 32.17 -27.22 -30.58
CA ALA A 117 32.81 -28.51 -30.87
C ALA A 117 33.03 -29.31 -29.57
N GLY A 118 32.72 -30.60 -29.61
CA GLY A 118 33.27 -31.57 -28.65
C GLY A 118 32.25 -32.47 -27.98
N GLY A 119 31.57 -33.32 -28.76
CA GLY A 119 30.94 -34.52 -28.21
C GLY A 119 32.01 -35.53 -27.80
N GLN A 120 31.86 -36.14 -26.62
CA GLN A 120 32.26 -37.53 -26.36
C GLN A 120 31.64 -38.05 -25.06
N GLN A 121 31.19 -39.31 -25.17
CA GLN A 121 30.51 -40.14 -24.20
C GLN A 121 31.36 -40.46 -22.96
N ALA A 122 30.71 -40.67 -21.80
CA ALA A 122 31.05 -41.79 -20.93
C ALA A 122 29.88 -42.18 -19.99
N ARG A 123 29.80 -43.49 -19.79
CA ARG A 123 28.74 -44.32 -19.20
C ARG A 123 28.62 -44.27 -17.66
N LEU A 124 27.38 -44.56 -17.22
CA LEU A 124 26.92 -45.48 -16.15
C LEU A 124 27.61 -45.46 -14.77
N GLY A 125 26.78 -45.25 -13.72
CA GLY A 125 27.09 -45.57 -12.34
C GLY A 125 25.90 -45.39 -11.42
N ALA A 126 24.93 -46.32 -11.46
CA ALA A 126 23.87 -46.41 -10.48
C ALA A 126 24.44 -46.98 -9.16
N SER A 127 24.19 -46.30 -8.04
CA SER A 127 24.11 -46.97 -6.74
C SER A 127 23.13 -46.25 -5.83
N SER A 128 22.22 -47.06 -5.32
CA SER A 128 21.12 -46.80 -4.42
C SER A 128 21.60 -46.75 -2.97
N HIS A 129 21.27 -45.70 -2.21
CA HIS A 129 20.95 -45.77 -0.76
C HIS A 129 20.34 -44.43 -0.28
N PRO A 130 19.24 -44.44 0.50
CA PRO A 130 18.66 -43.22 1.08
C PRO A 130 19.32 -42.89 2.44
N PRO A 131 19.43 -41.62 2.85
CA PRO A 131 19.84 -41.28 4.21
C PRO A 131 18.65 -41.40 5.19
N ILE A 132 18.90 -42.08 6.30
CA ILE A 132 18.01 -42.14 7.48
C ILE A 132 18.22 -40.84 8.29
N TYR A 133 17.15 -40.09 8.54
CA TYR A 133 17.17 -38.95 9.45
C TYR A 133 16.80 -39.38 10.89
N PRO A 134 17.42 -38.84 11.95
CA PRO A 134 17.05 -39.14 13.32
C PRO A 134 15.73 -38.46 13.73
N LEU A 135 14.96 -39.22 14.50
CA LEU A 135 13.78 -38.82 15.27
C LEU A 135 14.14 -37.75 16.32
N GLY A 136 13.50 -36.58 16.27
CA GLY A 136 13.51 -35.65 17.40
C GLY A 136 13.16 -34.20 17.10
N SER A 137 11.94 -33.82 17.50
CA SER A 137 11.54 -32.47 17.94
C SER A 137 11.50 -31.34 16.90
N ALA A 138 10.29 -30.88 16.56
CA ALA A 138 9.91 -29.47 16.70
C ALA A 138 8.45 -29.20 16.32
N ALA A 139 7.80 -28.44 17.21
CA ALA A 139 6.94 -27.30 16.91
C ALA A 139 5.64 -27.52 16.11
N SER A 140 4.54 -27.35 16.86
CA SER A 140 3.37 -26.53 16.54
C SER A 140 3.14 -26.29 15.05
N GLN A 141 2.28 -27.15 14.52
CA GLN A 141 1.71 -27.13 13.19
C GLN A 141 0.84 -25.87 12.99
N TRP A 142 1.47 -24.72 12.75
CA TRP A 142 0.84 -23.67 11.97
C TRP A 142 0.69 -24.22 10.57
N ARG A 143 -0.52 -24.70 10.24
CA ARG A 143 -0.86 -25.13 8.89
C ARG A 143 -0.63 -23.95 7.95
N GLN A 144 0.46 -24.00 7.20
CA GLN A 144 0.67 -23.17 6.03
C GLN A 144 -0.44 -23.54 5.05
N THR A 145 -1.37 -22.62 4.81
CA THR A 145 -2.22 -22.71 3.62
C THR A 145 -1.27 -22.59 2.44
N SER A 146 -1.05 -23.71 1.75
CA SER A 146 -0.36 -23.76 0.47
C SER A 146 -1.00 -22.73 -0.46
N LEU A 147 -0.33 -21.60 -0.66
CA LEU A 147 -0.62 -20.72 -1.79
C LEU A 147 -0.29 -21.55 -3.03
N ASP A 148 -1.34 -21.82 -3.81
CA ASP A 148 -1.26 -22.57 -5.05
C ASP A 148 -0.17 -21.96 -5.94
N GLU A 149 0.78 -22.80 -6.35
CA GLU A 149 2.01 -22.45 -7.07
C GLU A 149 1.71 -22.26 -8.58
N HIS A 150 0.73 -21.40 -8.89
CA HIS A 150 0.29 -21.12 -10.26
C HIS A 150 -0.09 -19.64 -10.49
N LEU A 151 0.53 -18.70 -9.76
CA LEU A 151 0.40 -17.29 -10.11
C LEU A 151 1.42 -16.96 -11.22
N GLU A 152 0.94 -16.91 -12.46
CA GLU A 152 1.78 -16.58 -13.61
C GLU A 152 2.30 -15.14 -13.48
N LEU A 153 3.55 -14.89 -13.89
CA LEU A 153 4.18 -13.56 -13.82
C LEU A 153 3.37 -12.46 -14.55
N GLY A 154 2.53 -12.85 -15.50
CA GLY A 154 1.58 -11.97 -16.20
C GLY A 154 0.50 -11.39 -15.29
N ASP A 155 0.00 -12.18 -14.34
CA ASP A 155 -1.06 -11.78 -13.42
C ASP A 155 -0.56 -10.72 -12.45
N ILE A 156 0.67 -10.85 -11.95
CA ILE A 156 1.23 -9.89 -10.98
C ILE A 156 1.52 -8.52 -11.61
N LYS A 157 1.95 -8.48 -12.86
CA LYS A 157 2.11 -7.21 -13.60
C LYS A 157 0.77 -6.50 -13.75
N ALA A 158 -0.29 -7.24 -14.07
CA ALA A 158 -1.63 -6.70 -14.17
C ALA A 158 -2.13 -6.19 -12.81
N ASP A 159 -1.85 -6.91 -11.72
CA ASP A 159 -2.19 -6.48 -10.35
C ASP A 159 -1.50 -5.18 -9.96
N LEU A 160 -0.20 -5.03 -10.25
CA LEU A 160 0.54 -3.80 -9.96
C LEU A 160 0.06 -2.62 -10.82
N ALA A 161 -0.26 -2.86 -12.10
CA ALA A 161 -0.86 -1.84 -12.95
C ALA A 161 -2.25 -1.40 -12.44
N SER A 162 -3.07 -2.37 -12.02
CA SER A 162 -4.38 -2.14 -11.41
C SER A 162 -4.26 -1.36 -10.10
N PHE A 163 -3.31 -1.74 -9.24
CA PHE A 163 -3.01 -1.02 -8.01
C PHE A 163 -2.64 0.44 -8.28
N ARG A 164 -1.70 0.68 -9.22
CA ARG A 164 -1.28 2.04 -9.62
C ARG A 164 -2.45 2.87 -10.13
N SER A 165 -3.23 2.29 -11.04
CA SER A 165 -4.42 2.95 -11.61
C SER A 165 -5.43 3.31 -10.51
N THR A 166 -5.66 2.41 -9.56
CA THR A 166 -6.65 2.58 -8.49
C THR A 166 -6.29 3.74 -7.57
N TRP A 167 -5.08 3.76 -7.00
CA TRP A 167 -4.73 4.84 -6.08
C TRP A 167 -4.59 6.17 -6.82
N THR A 168 -4.07 6.19 -8.05
CA THR A 168 -3.95 7.40 -8.88
C THR A 168 -5.33 8.00 -9.14
N LYS A 169 -6.30 7.17 -9.53
CA LYS A 169 -7.68 7.62 -9.74
C LYS A 169 -8.23 8.33 -8.51
N TYR A 170 -8.16 7.69 -7.34
CA TYR A 170 -8.76 8.26 -6.14
C TYR A 170 -8.06 9.53 -5.65
N ILE A 171 -6.74 9.64 -5.74
CA ILE A 171 -6.07 10.89 -5.35
C ILE A 171 -6.44 12.04 -6.28
N GLN A 172 -6.63 11.80 -7.58
CA GLN A 172 -7.02 12.85 -8.52
C GLN A 172 -8.48 13.29 -8.30
N GLU A 173 -9.40 12.33 -8.11
CA GLU A 173 -10.80 12.62 -7.78
C GLU A 173 -10.91 13.42 -6.47
N ASN A 174 -10.18 13.00 -5.43
CA ASN A 174 -10.19 13.67 -4.13
C ASN A 174 -9.55 15.06 -4.19
N LYS A 175 -8.43 15.21 -4.91
CA LYS A 175 -7.81 16.52 -5.15
C LYS A 175 -8.75 17.47 -5.88
N GLN A 176 -9.47 16.97 -6.88
CA GLN A 176 -10.45 17.78 -7.62
C GLN A 176 -11.59 18.26 -6.71
N LYS A 177 -12.13 17.39 -5.85
CA LYS A 177 -13.15 17.77 -4.86
C LYS A 177 -12.66 18.83 -3.86
N TRP A 178 -11.39 18.73 -3.42
CA TRP A 178 -10.81 19.78 -2.58
C TRP A 178 -10.62 21.10 -3.33
N LYS A 179 -10.23 21.08 -4.61
CA LYS A 179 -10.13 22.29 -5.44
C LYS A 179 -11.49 22.97 -5.61
N GLU A 180 -12.55 22.20 -5.84
CA GLU A 180 -13.93 22.72 -5.93
C GLU A 180 -14.36 23.37 -4.60
N ARG A 181 -14.07 22.71 -3.47
CA ARG A 181 -14.33 23.28 -2.14
C ARG A 181 -13.51 24.55 -1.89
N ALA A 182 -12.24 24.57 -2.27
CA ALA A 182 -11.41 25.77 -2.15
C ALA A 182 -11.94 26.94 -3.00
N ALA A 183 -12.48 26.65 -4.19
CA ALA A 183 -13.05 27.66 -5.09
C ALA A 183 -14.41 28.19 -4.61
N SER A 184 -15.17 27.40 -3.83
CA SER A 184 -16.50 27.77 -3.34
C SER A 184 -16.51 28.89 -2.27
N GLY A 185 -15.35 29.31 -1.75
CA GLY A 185 -15.24 30.44 -0.81
C GLY A 185 -15.84 30.18 0.58
N ILE A 186 -16.16 28.92 0.89
CA ILE A 186 -16.69 28.51 2.19
C ILE A 186 -15.62 28.69 3.26
N THR A 187 -15.99 29.27 4.41
CA THR A 187 -15.09 29.48 5.54
C THR A 187 -14.57 28.16 6.10
N ASN A 188 -13.39 28.16 6.71
CA ASN A 188 -12.70 26.96 7.20
C ASN A 188 -13.57 26.07 8.10
N GLN A 189 -14.33 26.68 9.01
CA GLN A 189 -15.23 26.00 9.94
C GLN A 189 -16.43 25.36 9.22
N ALA A 190 -17.10 26.11 8.34
CA ALA A 190 -18.22 25.61 7.55
C ALA A 190 -17.77 24.50 6.58
N SER A 191 -16.55 24.59 6.05
CA SER A 191 -16.00 23.60 5.12
C SER A 191 -15.85 22.22 5.75
N ILE A 192 -15.55 22.14 7.06
CA ILE A 192 -15.45 20.89 7.83
C ILE A 192 -16.82 20.36 8.25
N GLU A 193 -17.71 21.25 8.69
CA GLU A 193 -19.06 20.87 9.10
C GLU A 193 -19.86 20.28 7.93
N GLU A 194 -19.69 20.83 6.73
CA GLU A 194 -20.27 20.37 5.46
C GLU A 194 -19.58 19.14 4.84
N LEU A 195 -18.52 18.60 5.45
CA LEU A 195 -18.07 17.25 5.09
C LEU A 195 -19.14 16.27 5.59
N SER A 196 -19.77 15.58 4.63
CA SER A 196 -20.95 14.73 4.79
C SER A 196 -21.10 14.15 6.20
N PRO A 197 -22.22 14.42 6.89
CA PRO A 197 -22.61 13.58 8.01
C PRO A 197 -22.87 12.17 7.49
N TYR A 198 -22.61 11.22 8.38
CA TYR A 198 -22.83 9.79 8.21
C TYR A 198 -24.24 9.50 7.67
N GLU A 199 -24.36 8.85 6.51
CA GLU A 199 -25.50 7.95 6.29
C GLU A 199 -25.09 6.60 6.87
N GLU A 200 -25.60 6.32 8.06
CA GLU A 200 -25.70 4.94 8.55
C GLU A 200 -26.54 4.20 7.52
N GLU A 201 -25.96 3.26 6.77
CA GLU A 201 -26.79 2.36 5.96
C GLU A 201 -27.83 1.75 6.91
N PRO A 202 -29.14 1.91 6.65
CA PRO A 202 -30.15 1.33 7.50
C PRO A 202 -29.90 -0.18 7.56
N PRO A 203 -30.02 -0.82 8.74
CA PRO A 203 -29.79 -2.26 8.85
C PRO A 203 -30.67 -2.98 7.84
N ALA A 204 -30.05 -3.89 7.08
CA ALA A 204 -30.72 -4.66 6.03
C ALA A 204 -32.06 -5.19 6.57
N PRO A 205 -33.17 -5.04 5.81
CA PRO A 205 -34.46 -5.50 6.27
C PRO A 205 -34.38 -6.99 6.62
N PRO A 206 -35.00 -7.44 7.72
CA PRO A 206 -34.91 -8.82 8.15
C PRO A 206 -35.37 -9.73 7.01
N ALA A 207 -34.53 -10.71 6.68
CA ALA A 207 -34.83 -11.69 5.64
C ALA A 207 -36.19 -12.32 5.95
N GLN A 208 -37.15 -12.15 5.03
CA GLN A 208 -38.44 -12.81 5.12
C GLN A 208 -38.20 -14.32 5.03
N HIS A 209 -38.26 -15.00 6.18
CA HIS A 209 -38.42 -16.44 6.24
C HIS A 209 -39.72 -16.79 5.52
N LYS A 210 -39.62 -17.29 4.29
CA LYS A 210 -40.74 -17.98 3.64
C LYS A 210 -41.02 -19.23 4.47
N HIS A 211 -42.07 -19.16 5.28
CA HIS A 211 -42.67 -20.31 5.92
C HIS A 211 -43.30 -21.16 4.82
N ASN A 212 -42.67 -22.29 4.51
CA ASN A 212 -43.29 -23.35 3.73
C ASN A 212 -44.36 -24.03 4.60
N GLY A 213 -45.62 -23.81 4.25
CA GLY A 213 -46.79 -24.58 4.66
C GLY A 213 -47.92 -24.21 3.69
N GLU A 214 -48.75 -25.09 3.15
CA GLU A 214 -48.99 -26.51 3.29
C GLU A 214 -49.48 -27.00 1.91
N VAL A 215 -49.22 -28.27 1.60
CA VAL A 215 -49.89 -28.98 0.50
C VAL A 215 -51.10 -29.65 1.12
N GLU A 216 -52.30 -29.23 0.75
CA GLU A 216 -53.51 -30.07 0.73
C GLU A 216 -53.84 -30.44 -0.71
#